data_AF-A0A6N8J2G2-F1
#
_entry.id   AF-A0A6N8J2G2-F1
#
_cell.length_a   1.000
_cell.length_b   1.000
_cell.length_c   1.000
_cell.angle_alpha   90.00
_cell.angle_beta   90.00
_cell.angle_gamma   90.00
#
_symmetry.space_group_name_H-M   'P 1'
#
loop_
_entity.id
_entity.type
_entity.pdbx_description
1 polymer ?
#
loop_
_entity_poly.entity_id
_entity_poly.type
_entity_poly.pdbx_seq_one_letter_code
_entity_poly.pdbx_strand_id
1 'polypeptide(L)'
;MAKATRIKKIDLEKSLMLRIQGEAGKYNTLPWDMLKKVGDSLQELIRSIAKNEINNDQAIDLANFDIELADFFKGSAVPNFKLTPRVKPTVSDVYAQREVVSRRFSVLMNIAGSGSYLELKKQYTSIVVRNDIAEKVYDFVSSFGNSPVEIVNKKGKGFSSLYSIKKFNPKIKEELISKVVELELPNSADELLNGVATVKVKKNKKGKLVPKISEYYISKEASLSFAPDIINVPGRQYILDFPLRSSLSKEDGHFIIECEMLDIVATGQTEEEAENIFNQEFDYIYTRYNSLPENQLSVRLLKVKKFINLLVKQVIEV
;
A
#
# COMPACT_ATOMS: atom_id res chain seq x y z
N MET A 1 23.27 16.24 -30.29
CA MET A 1 22.08 16.62 -29.48
C MET A 1 21.05 15.51 -29.58
N ALA A 2 20.82 14.75 -28.51
CA ALA A 2 19.78 13.72 -28.49
C ALA A 2 18.40 14.40 -28.47
N LYS A 3 17.53 14.08 -29.43
CA LYS A 3 16.12 14.52 -29.43
C LYS A 3 15.49 14.02 -28.12
N ALA A 4 14.99 14.94 -27.29
CA ALA A 4 14.19 14.57 -26.13
C ALA A 4 12.96 13.79 -26.62
N THR A 5 12.92 12.48 -26.37
CA THR A 5 11.78 11.64 -26.75
C THR A 5 10.58 12.05 -25.91
N ARG A 6 9.56 12.61 -26.55
CA ARG A 6 8.33 13.03 -25.88
C ARG A 6 7.58 11.79 -25.39
N ILE A 7 7.45 11.65 -24.07
CA ILE A 7 6.67 10.58 -23.43
C ILE A 7 5.20 10.73 -23.86
N LYS A 8 4.61 9.66 -24.39
CA LYS A 8 3.19 9.62 -24.76
C LYS A 8 2.36 9.36 -23.50
N LYS A 9 1.34 10.17 -23.25
CA LYS A 9 0.47 10.03 -22.07
C LYS A 9 -0.43 8.79 -22.23
N ILE A 10 -0.45 7.94 -21.20
CA ILE A 10 -1.45 6.89 -20.98
C ILE A 10 -2.39 7.41 -19.88
N ASP A 11 -3.69 7.25 -20.10
CA ASP A 11 -4.74 7.67 -19.16
C ASP A 11 -5.48 6.41 -18.69
N LEU A 12 -5.10 5.93 -17.50
CA LEU A 12 -5.59 4.65 -16.98
C LEU A 12 -7.06 4.72 -16.55
N GLU A 13 -7.62 5.91 -16.32
CA GLU A 13 -9.04 6.05 -16.04
C GLU A 13 -9.90 5.80 -17.27
N LYS A 14 -9.37 6.15 -18.46
CA LYS A 14 -10.09 5.99 -19.72
C LYS A 14 -9.89 4.60 -20.30
N SER A 15 -8.64 4.25 -20.61
CA SER A 15 -8.33 3.01 -21.32
C SER A 15 -6.84 2.72 -21.38
N LEU A 16 -6.50 1.46 -21.21
CA LEU A 16 -5.21 0.84 -21.51
C LEU A 16 -5.46 -0.36 -22.42
N MET A 17 -5.22 -0.18 -23.71
CA MET A 17 -5.42 -1.22 -24.71
C MET A 17 -4.08 -1.91 -25.02
N LEU A 18 -4.03 -3.23 -24.81
CA LEU A 18 -2.83 -4.03 -25.03
C LEU A 18 -3.01 -4.91 -26.26
N ARG A 19 -2.33 -4.60 -27.36
CA ARG A 19 -2.34 -5.43 -28.56
C ARG A 19 -1.31 -6.54 -28.43
N ILE A 20 -1.78 -7.75 -28.20
CA ILE A 20 -0.94 -8.95 -28.10
C ILE A 20 -0.91 -9.65 -29.46
N GLN A 21 0.29 -9.88 -29.97
CA GLN A 21 0.53 -10.43 -31.31
C GLN A 21 1.23 -11.79 -31.23
N GLY A 22 1.66 -12.32 -32.39
CA GLY A 22 2.29 -13.63 -32.48
C GLY A 22 1.28 -14.75 -32.33
N GLU A 23 1.73 -15.91 -31.87
CA GLU A 23 0.91 -17.11 -31.78
C GLU A 23 -0.28 -16.94 -30.83
N ALA A 24 -0.06 -16.27 -29.69
CA ALA A 24 -1.12 -16.02 -28.71
C ALA A 24 -2.26 -15.15 -29.28
N GLY A 25 -1.96 -14.21 -30.19
CA GLY A 25 -2.94 -13.32 -30.80
C GLY A 25 -3.42 -13.72 -32.20
N LYS A 26 -2.88 -14.82 -32.77
CA LYS A 26 -3.07 -15.21 -34.18
C LYS A 26 -4.53 -15.37 -34.58
N TYR A 27 -5.35 -15.90 -33.67
CA TYR A 27 -6.77 -16.18 -33.92
C TYR A 27 -7.69 -15.06 -33.43
N ASN A 28 -7.15 -13.88 -33.11
CA ASN A 28 -7.91 -12.75 -32.54
C ASN A 28 -8.62 -13.08 -31.23
N THR A 29 -8.07 -14.05 -30.50
CA THR A 29 -8.50 -14.51 -29.18
C THR A 29 -7.30 -14.49 -28.24
N LEU A 30 -7.53 -14.55 -26.93
CA LEU A 30 -6.48 -14.78 -25.95
C LEU A 30 -6.83 -15.97 -25.06
N PRO A 31 -5.88 -16.87 -24.76
CA PRO A 31 -6.07 -17.88 -23.72
C PRO A 31 -6.40 -17.21 -22.39
N TRP A 32 -7.38 -17.76 -21.67
CA TRP A 32 -7.84 -17.21 -20.39
C TRP A 32 -6.70 -17.06 -19.38
N ASP A 33 -5.84 -18.07 -19.24
CA ASP A 33 -4.73 -18.04 -18.28
C ASP A 33 -3.73 -16.92 -18.58
N MET A 34 -3.49 -16.64 -19.87
CA MET A 34 -2.65 -15.51 -20.27
C MET A 34 -3.34 -14.19 -19.92
N LEU A 35 -4.62 -14.03 -20.25
CA LEU A 35 -5.36 -12.81 -19.93
C LEU A 35 -5.39 -12.54 -18.42
N LYS A 36 -5.65 -13.58 -17.62
CA LYS A 36 -5.61 -13.52 -16.15
C LYS A 36 -4.24 -13.10 -15.66
N LYS A 37 -3.16 -13.77 -16.12
CA LYS A 37 -1.79 -13.43 -15.71
C LYS A 37 -1.41 -12.00 -16.05
N VAL A 38 -1.78 -11.53 -17.25
CA VAL A 38 -1.57 -10.13 -17.67
C VAL A 38 -2.33 -9.17 -16.75
N GLY A 39 -3.58 -9.46 -16.43
CA GLY A 39 -4.39 -8.68 -15.51
C GLY A 39 -3.77 -8.63 -14.11
N ASP A 40 -3.44 -9.78 -13.53
CA ASP A 40 -2.85 -9.88 -12.19
C ASP A 40 -1.52 -9.10 -12.11
N SER A 41 -0.60 -9.28 -13.08
CA SER A 41 0.67 -8.56 -13.08
C SER A 41 0.51 -7.06 -13.34
N LEU A 42 -0.47 -6.64 -14.16
CA LEU A 42 -0.79 -5.22 -14.34
C LEU A 42 -1.35 -4.62 -13.05
N GLN A 43 -2.26 -5.32 -12.36
CA GLN A 43 -2.86 -4.89 -11.10
C GLN A 43 -1.77 -4.63 -10.04
N GLU A 44 -0.85 -5.59 -9.91
CA GLU A 44 0.28 -5.50 -8.97
C GLU A 44 1.21 -4.33 -9.29
N LEU A 45 1.52 -4.11 -10.57
CA LEU A 45 2.32 -2.96 -11.00
C LEU A 45 1.64 -1.64 -10.68
N ILE A 46 0.33 -1.51 -10.97
CA ILE A 46 -0.41 -0.28 -10.67
C ILE A 46 -0.46 0.00 -9.16
N ARG A 47 -0.68 -1.03 -8.34
CA ARG A 47 -0.68 -0.88 -6.87
C ARG A 47 0.70 -0.53 -6.33
N SER A 48 1.77 -1.12 -6.86
CA SER A 48 3.15 -0.76 -6.48
C SER A 48 3.48 0.69 -6.84
N ILE A 49 3.04 1.18 -8.01
CA ILE A 49 3.17 2.61 -8.35
C ILE A 49 2.38 3.45 -7.35
N ALA A 50 1.12 3.12 -7.06
CA ALA A 50 0.30 3.88 -6.11
C ALA A 50 0.95 3.93 -4.72
N LYS A 51 1.42 2.79 -4.20
CA LYS A 51 2.05 2.66 -2.89
C LYS A 51 3.32 3.51 -2.75
N ASN A 52 4.15 3.56 -3.80
CA ASN A 52 5.48 4.17 -3.70
C ASN A 52 5.59 5.59 -4.29
N GLU A 53 4.67 6.00 -5.18
CA GLU A 53 4.79 7.26 -5.94
C GLU A 53 3.75 8.32 -5.60
N ILE A 54 2.70 7.95 -4.87
CA ILE A 54 1.80 8.93 -4.28
C ILE A 54 2.50 9.48 -3.03
N ASN A 55 2.37 10.77 -2.77
CA ASN A 55 3.00 11.38 -1.60
C ASN A 55 2.47 10.74 -0.31
N ASN A 56 3.37 10.31 0.57
CA ASN A 56 3.06 9.63 1.84
C ASN A 56 2.21 10.49 2.78
N ASP A 57 2.16 11.81 2.58
CA ASP A 57 1.34 12.74 3.38
C ASP A 57 -0.18 12.64 3.11
N GLN A 58 -0.61 11.75 2.20
CA GLN A 58 -2.01 11.58 1.83
C GLN A 58 -2.49 10.18 2.20
N ALA A 59 -3.71 10.07 2.71
CA ALA A 59 -4.37 8.77 2.85
C ALA A 59 -4.57 8.13 1.47
N ILE A 60 -4.18 6.87 1.33
CA ILE A 60 -4.27 6.08 0.10
C ILE A 60 -5.09 4.83 0.39
N ASP A 61 -6.22 4.66 -0.29
CA ASP A 61 -6.91 3.37 -0.36
C ASP A 61 -6.53 2.68 -1.67
N LEU A 62 -5.75 1.59 -1.59
CA LEU A 62 -5.26 0.87 -2.76
C LEU A 62 -6.38 0.27 -3.63
N ALA A 63 -7.57 0.03 -3.07
CA ALA A 63 -8.72 -0.44 -3.85
C ALA A 63 -9.18 0.61 -4.87
N ASN A 64 -8.88 1.90 -4.66
CA ASN A 64 -9.12 2.94 -5.65
C ASN A 64 -8.22 2.83 -6.89
N PHE A 65 -7.24 1.92 -6.90
CA PHE A 65 -6.34 1.69 -8.03
C PHE A 65 -6.53 0.29 -8.64
N ASP A 66 -7.63 -0.38 -8.29
CA ASP A 66 -7.98 -1.65 -8.91
C ASP A 66 -8.24 -1.47 -10.41
N ILE A 67 -7.81 -2.43 -11.21
CA ILE A 67 -8.03 -2.45 -12.66
C ILE A 67 -9.18 -3.39 -13.00
N GLU A 68 -9.92 -3.04 -14.04
CA GLU A 68 -11.01 -3.84 -14.57
C GLU A 68 -10.78 -4.09 -16.05
N LEU A 69 -11.08 -5.31 -16.51
CA LEU A 69 -11.21 -5.60 -17.94
C LEU A 69 -12.50 -4.94 -18.45
N ALA A 70 -12.37 -3.85 -19.17
CA ALA A 70 -13.49 -3.02 -19.60
C ALA A 70 -14.04 -3.38 -20.97
N ASP A 71 -13.19 -3.90 -21.86
CA ASP A 71 -13.59 -4.30 -23.21
C ASP A 71 -12.60 -5.33 -23.79
N PHE A 72 -13.04 -6.03 -24.83
CA PHE A 72 -12.21 -6.86 -25.68
C PHE A 72 -12.66 -6.68 -27.12
N PHE A 73 -11.85 -5.99 -27.93
CA PHE A 73 -12.28 -5.58 -29.26
C PHE A 73 -12.47 -6.78 -30.20
N LYS A 74 -13.72 -7.00 -30.63
CA LYS A 74 -14.11 -8.10 -31.53
C LYS A 74 -13.18 -8.18 -32.75
N GLY A 75 -12.69 -9.39 -33.02
CA GLY A 75 -11.78 -9.63 -34.15
C GLY A 75 -10.37 -9.11 -33.92
N SER A 76 -9.95 -8.89 -32.67
CA SER A 76 -8.57 -8.57 -32.33
C SER A 76 -8.18 -9.12 -30.95
N ALA A 77 -6.91 -9.48 -30.76
CA ALA A 77 -6.35 -9.83 -29.46
C ALA A 77 -5.94 -8.56 -28.69
N VAL A 78 -6.92 -7.68 -28.42
CA VAL A 78 -6.73 -6.38 -27.78
C VAL A 78 -7.67 -6.23 -26.57
N PRO A 79 -7.29 -6.77 -25.40
CA PRO A 79 -7.97 -6.44 -24.14
C PRO A 79 -7.78 -4.96 -23.81
N ASN A 80 -8.82 -4.37 -23.23
CA ASN A 80 -8.84 -3.00 -22.74
C ASN A 80 -9.05 -3.01 -21.22
N PHE A 81 -8.07 -2.48 -20.50
CA PHE A 81 -8.15 -2.30 -19.05
C PHE A 81 -8.40 -0.84 -18.70
N LYS A 82 -8.98 -0.58 -17.53
CA LYS A 82 -9.03 0.77 -16.94
C LYS A 82 -9.10 0.66 -15.42
N LEU A 83 -8.81 1.75 -14.72
CA LEU A 83 -9.04 1.82 -13.29
C LEU A 83 -10.53 1.68 -12.97
N THR A 84 -10.83 1.07 -11.83
CA THR A 84 -12.20 0.83 -11.38
C THR A 84 -12.97 2.16 -11.33
N PRO A 85 -14.21 2.22 -11.84
CA PRO A 85 -15.05 3.38 -11.63
C PRO A 85 -15.55 3.48 -10.18
N ARG A 86 -15.38 2.42 -9.37
CA ARG A 86 -15.89 2.30 -8.00
C ARG A 86 -14.92 2.96 -7.02
N VAL A 87 -14.87 4.28 -7.03
CA VAL A 87 -14.05 5.06 -6.09
C VAL A 87 -14.66 5.00 -4.70
N LYS A 88 -13.89 4.48 -3.73
CA LYS A 88 -14.16 4.59 -2.31
C LYS A 88 -13.81 6.01 -1.85
N PRO A 89 -14.71 6.70 -1.12
CA PRO A 89 -14.43 8.02 -0.59
C PRO A 89 -13.23 7.98 0.36
N THR A 90 -12.27 8.86 0.15
CA THR A 90 -11.16 9.11 1.09
C THR A 90 -11.05 10.61 1.35
N VAL A 91 -10.26 11.00 2.35
CA VAL A 91 -10.00 12.42 2.67
C VAL A 91 -9.13 13.11 1.60
N SER A 92 -8.46 12.30 0.76
CA SER A 92 -7.53 12.73 -0.29
C SER A 92 -8.23 12.86 -1.65
N ASP A 93 -7.64 13.63 -2.55
CA ASP A 93 -8.11 13.71 -3.94
C ASP A 93 -7.66 12.48 -4.74
N VAL A 94 -8.53 11.48 -4.78
CA VAL A 94 -8.27 10.21 -5.49
C VAL A 94 -8.00 10.42 -6.98
N TYR A 95 -8.65 11.39 -7.62
CA TYR A 95 -8.46 11.63 -9.06
C TYR A 95 -7.08 12.22 -9.35
N ALA A 96 -6.62 13.15 -8.51
CA ALA A 96 -5.25 13.66 -8.58
C ALA A 96 -4.22 12.54 -8.38
N GLN A 97 -4.45 11.63 -7.42
CA GLN A 97 -3.60 10.47 -7.20
C GLN A 97 -3.57 9.53 -8.41
N ARG A 98 -4.72 9.25 -9.03
CA ARG A 98 -4.81 8.44 -10.26
C ARG A 98 -4.10 9.06 -11.45
N GLU A 99 -4.08 10.40 -11.55
CA GLU A 99 -3.27 11.08 -12.56
C GLU A 99 -1.77 10.89 -12.32
N VAL A 100 -1.31 10.96 -11.06
CA VAL A 100 0.09 10.66 -10.71
C VAL A 100 0.45 9.24 -11.12
N VAL A 101 -0.38 8.25 -10.76
CA VAL A 101 -0.17 6.84 -11.12
C VAL A 101 -0.14 6.66 -12.65
N SER A 102 -1.09 7.26 -13.38
CA SER A 102 -1.14 7.19 -14.85
C SER A 102 0.10 7.80 -15.50
N ARG A 103 0.58 8.93 -14.98
CA ARG A 103 1.81 9.59 -15.44
C ARG A 103 3.04 8.71 -15.19
N ARG A 104 3.15 8.14 -13.99
CA ARG A 104 4.28 7.25 -13.64
C ARG A 104 4.26 5.96 -14.45
N PHE A 105 3.09 5.36 -14.63
CA PHE A 105 2.91 4.22 -15.53
C PHE A 105 3.37 4.57 -16.96
N SER A 106 3.03 5.76 -17.48
CA SER A 106 3.50 6.21 -18.80
C SER A 106 5.03 6.28 -18.90
N VAL A 107 5.72 6.72 -17.84
CA VAL A 107 7.19 6.74 -17.77
C VAL A 107 7.74 5.32 -17.82
N LEU A 108 7.19 4.41 -17.03
CA LEU A 108 7.61 3.00 -17.01
C LEU A 108 7.38 2.32 -18.36
N MET A 109 6.24 2.59 -19.01
CA MET A 109 5.95 2.04 -20.34
C MET A 109 6.83 2.64 -21.44
N ASN A 110 7.31 3.89 -21.26
CA ASN A 110 8.32 4.46 -22.13
C ASN A 110 9.66 3.73 -22.01
N ILE A 111 10.11 3.44 -20.77
CA ILE A 111 11.33 2.65 -20.50
C ILE A 111 11.18 1.24 -21.07
N ALA A 112 10.04 0.60 -20.84
CA ALA A 112 9.75 -0.73 -21.38
C ALA A 112 9.67 -0.73 -22.92
N GLY A 113 9.17 0.35 -23.50
CA GLY A 113 9.08 0.56 -24.95
C GLY A 113 10.44 0.75 -25.63
N SER A 114 11.39 1.41 -24.96
CA SER A 114 12.77 1.54 -25.44
C SER A 114 13.61 0.30 -25.14
N GLY A 115 13.23 -0.50 -24.13
CA GLY A 115 14.01 -1.62 -23.60
C GLY A 115 15.16 -1.18 -22.69
N SER A 116 15.26 0.12 -22.36
CA SER A 116 16.35 0.71 -21.58
C SER A 116 16.10 0.58 -20.07
N TYR A 117 15.84 -0.62 -19.57
CA TYR A 117 15.41 -0.87 -18.19
C TYR A 117 16.36 -0.36 -17.10
N LEU A 118 17.66 -0.22 -17.39
CA LEU A 118 18.62 0.40 -16.47
C LEU A 118 18.30 1.86 -16.13
N GLU A 119 17.48 2.54 -16.94
CA GLU A 119 16.98 3.88 -16.62
C GLU A 119 16.13 3.91 -15.33
N LEU A 120 15.63 2.77 -14.86
CA LEU A 120 14.97 2.67 -13.56
C LEU A 120 15.90 3.08 -12.41
N LYS A 121 17.23 2.89 -12.51
CA LYS A 121 18.19 3.40 -11.50
C LYS A 121 18.19 4.93 -11.41
N LYS A 122 17.93 5.61 -12.53
CA LYS A 122 17.89 7.07 -12.60
C LYS A 122 16.54 7.61 -12.09
N GLN A 123 15.46 6.87 -12.34
CA GLN A 123 14.12 7.26 -11.89
C GLN A 123 13.91 7.01 -10.39
N TYR A 124 14.47 5.92 -9.86
CA TYR A 124 14.26 5.46 -8.49
C TYR A 124 15.60 5.34 -7.76
N THR A 125 15.91 6.37 -6.96
CA THR A 125 17.13 6.43 -6.15
C THR A 125 17.05 5.52 -4.94
N SER A 126 15.88 5.44 -4.28
CA SER A 126 15.61 4.51 -3.19
C SER A 126 15.70 3.07 -3.69
N ILE A 127 16.55 2.26 -3.05
CA ILE A 127 16.76 0.85 -3.38
C ILE A 127 15.47 0.06 -3.17
N VAL A 128 14.77 0.30 -2.06
CA VAL A 128 13.54 -0.41 -1.70
C VAL A 128 12.46 -0.18 -2.76
N VAL A 129 12.19 1.09 -3.10
CA VAL A 129 11.22 1.45 -4.13
C VAL A 129 11.65 0.90 -5.50
N ARG A 130 12.94 1.02 -5.84
CA ARG A 130 13.46 0.51 -7.12
C ARG A 130 13.28 -1.00 -7.23
N ASN A 131 13.57 -1.76 -6.17
CA ASN A 131 13.45 -3.22 -6.17
C ASN A 131 11.99 -3.63 -6.43
N ASP A 132 11.04 -3.05 -5.68
CA ASP A 132 9.61 -3.34 -5.84
C ASP A 132 9.13 -3.00 -7.26
N ILE A 133 9.39 -1.77 -7.73
CA ILE A 133 8.98 -1.35 -9.08
C ILE A 133 9.65 -2.19 -10.17
N ALA A 134 10.94 -2.47 -10.07
CA ALA A 134 11.66 -3.26 -11.08
C ALA A 134 11.12 -4.69 -11.16
N GLU A 135 10.78 -5.30 -10.02
CA GLU A 135 10.15 -6.62 -9.96
C GLU A 135 8.77 -6.61 -10.62
N LYS A 136 7.88 -5.69 -10.25
CA LYS A 136 6.53 -5.62 -10.82
C LYS A 136 6.53 -5.28 -12.31
N VAL A 137 7.46 -4.43 -12.77
CA VAL A 137 7.63 -4.16 -14.21
C VAL A 137 8.11 -5.41 -14.94
N TYR A 138 9.07 -6.15 -14.38
CA TYR A 138 9.54 -7.40 -14.95
C TYR A 138 8.43 -8.44 -15.07
N ASP A 139 7.64 -8.62 -14.01
CA ASP A 139 6.54 -9.58 -13.99
C ASP A 139 5.47 -9.21 -15.02
N PHE A 140 5.09 -7.94 -15.10
CA PHE A 140 4.15 -7.44 -16.11
C PHE A 140 4.66 -7.69 -17.53
N VAL A 141 5.90 -7.33 -17.85
CA VAL A 141 6.48 -7.55 -19.20
C VAL A 141 6.62 -9.04 -19.51
N SER A 142 6.93 -9.86 -18.51
CA SER A 142 7.10 -11.31 -18.68
C SER A 142 5.77 -12.07 -18.73
N SER A 143 4.67 -11.45 -18.28
CA SER A 143 3.32 -12.04 -18.29
C SER A 143 2.86 -12.41 -19.71
N PHE A 144 3.37 -11.70 -20.73
CA PHE A 144 3.06 -11.93 -22.14
C PHE A 144 3.79 -13.13 -22.77
N GLY A 145 4.73 -13.75 -22.04
CA GLY A 145 5.56 -14.84 -22.53
C GLY A 145 6.44 -14.41 -23.71
N ASN A 146 6.32 -15.11 -24.85
CA ASN A 146 7.06 -14.78 -26.06
C ASN A 146 6.29 -13.88 -27.04
N SER A 147 5.07 -13.49 -26.69
CA SER A 147 4.19 -12.72 -27.56
C SER A 147 4.66 -11.26 -27.66
N PRO A 148 4.80 -10.69 -28.87
CA PRO A 148 5.02 -9.25 -29.02
C PRO A 148 3.80 -8.47 -28.52
N VAL A 149 4.03 -7.43 -27.72
CA VAL A 149 2.95 -6.61 -27.17
C VAL A 149 3.18 -5.14 -27.46
N GLU A 150 2.08 -4.47 -27.79
CA GLU A 150 2.06 -3.03 -27.95
C GLU A 150 0.93 -2.41 -27.13
N ILE A 151 1.22 -1.27 -26.51
CA ILE A 151 0.17 -0.38 -26.01
C ILE A 151 -0.32 0.44 -27.17
N VAL A 152 -1.63 0.41 -27.41
CA VAL A 152 -2.25 1.06 -28.57
C VAL A 152 -3.37 2.00 -28.18
N ASN A 153 -3.68 2.95 -29.07
CA ASN A 153 -4.92 3.72 -29.03
C ASN A 153 -5.80 3.33 -30.21
N LYS A 154 -7.12 3.29 -29.99
CA LYS A 154 -8.08 3.11 -31.07
C LYS A 154 -8.12 4.37 -31.95
N LYS A 155 -8.03 4.19 -33.27
CA LYS A 155 -8.20 5.24 -34.29
C LYS A 155 -9.15 4.74 -35.38
N GLY A 156 -10.40 5.19 -35.33
CA GLY A 156 -11.44 4.70 -36.24
C GLY A 156 -11.64 3.19 -36.08
N LYS A 157 -11.45 2.45 -37.19
CA LYS A 157 -11.52 0.98 -37.21
C LYS A 157 -10.22 0.27 -36.83
N GLY A 158 -9.11 1.02 -36.71
CA GLY A 158 -7.78 0.46 -36.46
C GLY A 158 -7.18 0.88 -35.12
N PHE A 159 -5.91 0.52 -34.93
CA PHE A 159 -5.12 0.82 -33.74
C PHE A 159 -3.82 1.52 -34.12
N SER A 160 -3.42 2.54 -33.34
CA SER A 160 -2.12 3.20 -33.47
C SER A 160 -1.24 2.90 -32.28
N SER A 161 0.01 2.51 -32.54
CA SER A 161 0.97 2.14 -31.51
C SER A 161 1.45 3.35 -30.70
N LEU A 162 1.34 3.25 -29.37
CA LEU A 162 1.96 4.15 -28.41
C LEU A 162 3.36 3.64 -28.06
N TYR A 163 3.44 2.40 -27.57
CA TYR A 163 4.66 1.76 -27.11
C TYR A 163 4.72 0.32 -27.61
N SER A 164 5.89 -0.14 -28.05
CA SER A 164 6.18 -1.55 -28.35
C SER A 164 7.01 -2.11 -27.21
N ILE A 165 6.37 -2.88 -26.34
CA ILE A 165 6.98 -3.36 -25.09
C ILE A 165 8.07 -4.37 -25.43
N LYS A 166 9.30 -4.08 -25.03
CA LYS A 166 10.45 -4.95 -25.23
C LYS A 166 10.60 -5.91 -24.06
N LYS A 167 11.12 -7.12 -24.31
CA LYS A 167 11.38 -8.09 -23.24
C LYS A 167 12.34 -7.49 -22.20
N PHE A 168 12.05 -7.75 -20.93
CA PHE A 168 12.92 -7.38 -19.82
C PHE A 168 13.84 -8.57 -19.51
N ASN A 169 15.14 -8.43 -19.80
CA ASN A 169 16.11 -9.50 -19.57
C ASN A 169 16.30 -9.77 -18.06
N PRO A 170 16.22 -11.03 -17.60
CA PRO A 170 16.43 -11.39 -16.19
C PRO A 170 17.74 -10.86 -15.62
N LYS A 171 18.83 -10.87 -16.41
CA LYS A 171 20.14 -10.34 -15.96
C LYS A 171 20.09 -8.85 -15.63
N ILE A 172 19.28 -8.09 -16.38
CA ILE A 172 19.10 -6.65 -16.12
C ILE A 172 18.23 -6.45 -14.87
N LYS A 173 17.22 -7.32 -14.64
CA LYS A 173 16.44 -7.33 -13.38
C LYS A 173 17.37 -7.54 -12.19
N GLU A 174 18.23 -8.55 -12.23
CA GLU A 174 19.20 -8.84 -11.17
C GLU A 174 20.15 -7.66 -10.91
N GLU A 175 20.57 -6.94 -11.95
CA GLU A 175 21.42 -5.76 -11.80
C GLU A 175 20.70 -4.54 -11.17
N LEU A 176 19.37 -4.51 -11.28
CA LEU A 176 18.52 -3.47 -10.69
C LEU A 176 18.17 -3.75 -9.24
N ILE A 177 17.99 -5.03 -8.91
CA ILE A 177 17.66 -5.50 -7.57
C ILE A 177 18.94 -5.55 -6.75
N SER A 178 19.08 -4.64 -5.81
CA SER A 178 20.17 -4.69 -4.84
C SER A 178 19.71 -5.47 -3.62
N LYS A 179 20.55 -6.38 -3.11
CA LYS A 179 20.30 -7.00 -1.80
C LYS A 179 20.28 -5.89 -0.75
N VAL A 180 19.12 -5.67 -0.15
CA VAL A 180 19.03 -4.87 1.07
C VAL A 180 19.63 -5.78 2.14
N VAL A 181 20.86 -5.47 2.58
CA VAL A 181 21.41 -6.11 3.77
C VAL A 181 20.69 -5.45 4.93
N GLU A 182 19.66 -6.12 5.45
CA GLU A 182 19.21 -5.85 6.80
C GLU A 182 20.42 -6.09 7.70
N LEU A 183 20.88 -5.03 8.38
CA LEU A 183 21.88 -5.17 9.42
C LEU A 183 21.23 -5.99 10.54
N GLU A 184 21.47 -7.29 10.55
CA GLU A 184 21.22 -8.13 11.72
C GLU A 184 22.04 -7.52 12.87
N LEU A 185 21.36 -6.85 13.80
CA LEU A 185 21.95 -6.51 15.08
C LEU A 185 22.38 -7.83 15.74
N PRO A 186 23.60 -7.89 16.32
CA PRO A 186 24.15 -9.13 16.83
C PRO A 186 23.22 -9.76 17.88
N ASN A 187 22.82 -11.01 17.59
CA ASN A 187 22.12 -11.92 18.49
C ASN A 187 22.84 -11.97 19.83
N SER A 188 22.27 -11.30 20.84
CA SER A 188 22.65 -11.52 22.23
C SER A 188 21.68 -12.52 22.85
N ALA A 189 22.17 -13.76 22.90
CA ALA A 189 21.91 -14.83 23.86
C ALA A 189 20.45 -15.23 24.19
N ASP A 190 20.22 -16.53 23.96
CA ASP A 190 19.22 -17.41 24.57
C ASP A 190 17.78 -17.34 24.04
N GLU A 191 17.58 -18.09 22.94
CA GLU A 191 16.31 -18.71 22.59
C GLU A 191 15.78 -19.59 23.74
N LEU A 192 15.00 -18.97 24.63
CA LEU A 192 13.88 -19.63 25.29
C LEU A 192 12.61 -19.18 24.57
N LEU A 193 12.04 -20.06 23.75
CA LEU A 193 10.69 -19.95 23.20
C LEU A 193 9.66 -19.92 24.36
N ASN A 194 9.52 -18.75 24.97
CA ASN A 194 8.52 -18.47 25.97
C ASN A 194 7.20 -18.14 25.26
N GLY A 195 6.40 -19.16 25.00
CA GLY A 195 4.99 -18.98 24.66
C GLY A 195 4.22 -18.50 25.89
N VAL A 196 3.53 -17.35 25.78
CA VAL A 196 2.64 -16.86 26.84
C VAL A 196 1.25 -17.49 26.65
N ALA A 197 0.80 -18.27 27.64
CA ALA A 197 -0.53 -18.85 27.67
C ALA A 197 -1.42 -18.09 28.66
N THR A 198 -2.61 -17.67 28.23
CA THR A 198 -3.63 -17.16 29.18
C THR A 198 -4.40 -18.36 29.75
N VAL A 199 -4.09 -18.75 30.99
CA VAL A 199 -4.80 -19.86 31.67
C VAL A 199 -6.05 -19.32 32.35
N LYS A 200 -7.25 -19.55 31.78
CA LYS A 200 -8.50 -19.37 32.54
C LYS A 200 -8.71 -20.57 33.47
N VAL A 201 -8.52 -20.33 34.76
CA VAL A 201 -8.73 -21.33 35.81
C VAL A 201 -10.21 -21.35 36.23
N LYS A 202 -10.87 -22.51 36.17
CA LYS A 202 -12.23 -22.70 36.73
C LYS A 202 -12.18 -23.76 37.83
N LYS A 203 -12.73 -23.43 39.02
CA LYS A 203 -12.88 -24.40 40.12
C LYS A 203 -13.93 -25.45 39.75
N ASN A 204 -13.57 -26.73 39.84
CA ASN A 204 -14.59 -27.80 39.80
C ASN A 204 -15.35 -27.87 41.14
N LYS A 205 -16.47 -28.60 41.19
CA LYS A 205 -17.33 -28.74 42.38
C LYS A 205 -16.64 -29.36 43.62
N LYS A 206 -15.38 -29.84 43.49
CA LYS A 206 -14.55 -30.38 44.59
C LYS A 206 -13.32 -29.51 44.90
N GLY A 207 -13.27 -28.27 44.40
CA GLY A 207 -12.24 -27.29 44.75
C GLY A 207 -10.88 -27.46 44.06
N LYS A 208 -10.71 -28.43 43.16
CA LYS A 208 -9.44 -28.66 42.44
C LYS A 208 -9.40 -27.84 41.14
N LEU A 209 -8.28 -27.15 40.91
CA LEU A 209 -8.02 -26.35 39.70
C LEU A 209 -7.65 -27.29 38.54
N VAL A 210 -8.32 -27.16 37.39
CA VAL A 210 -7.98 -27.92 36.17
C VAL A 210 -7.81 -26.93 35.02
N PRO A 211 -6.64 -26.89 34.33
CA PRO A 211 -6.43 -26.01 33.19
C PRO A 211 -7.17 -26.55 31.95
N LYS A 212 -7.84 -25.66 31.21
CA LYS A 212 -8.41 -25.96 29.89
C LYS A 212 -7.81 -24.98 28.89
N ILE A 213 -7.10 -25.51 27.89
CA ILE A 213 -6.45 -24.71 26.84
C ILE A 213 -7.55 -24.16 25.91
N SER A 214 -7.65 -22.83 25.80
CA SER A 214 -8.49 -22.17 24.82
C SER A 214 -7.60 -21.55 23.75
N GLU A 215 -7.57 -22.24 22.60
CA GLU A 215 -7.00 -21.82 21.32
C GLU A 215 -5.48 -21.67 21.22
N TYR A 216 -4.98 -22.00 20.03
CA TYR A 216 -3.58 -22.11 19.65
C TYR A 216 -3.37 -21.18 18.46
N TYR A 217 -2.43 -20.25 18.55
CA TYR A 217 -2.12 -19.32 17.46
C TYR A 217 -0.63 -19.39 17.12
N ILE A 218 -0.34 -19.54 15.82
CA ILE A 218 1.02 -19.56 15.26
C ILE A 218 1.37 -18.14 14.81
N SER A 219 2.46 -17.60 15.37
CA SER A 219 2.86 -16.20 15.35
C SER A 219 3.64 -15.80 14.08
N LYS A 220 2.95 -15.58 12.97
CA LYS A 220 3.53 -14.74 11.88
C LYS A 220 2.61 -13.68 11.28
N GLU A 221 1.30 -13.64 11.57
CA GLU A 221 0.38 -12.73 10.86
C GLU A 221 -0.83 -12.26 11.71
N ALA A 222 -0.63 -11.93 12.98
CA ALA A 222 -1.71 -11.33 13.78
C ALA A 222 -1.29 -9.94 14.26
N SER A 223 -1.71 -8.88 13.56
CA SER A 223 -1.78 -7.56 14.20
C SER A 223 -2.83 -7.65 15.30
N LEU A 224 -2.44 -7.43 16.55
CA LEU A 224 -3.42 -7.27 17.61
C LEU A 224 -4.11 -5.93 17.40
N SER A 225 -5.41 -5.84 17.68
CA SER A 225 -6.14 -4.58 17.62
C SER A 225 -6.01 -3.86 18.96
N PHE A 226 -5.43 -2.67 18.99
CA PHE A 226 -5.47 -1.76 20.13
C PHE A 226 -6.60 -0.75 19.88
N ALA A 227 -7.56 -0.63 20.80
CA ALA A 227 -8.75 0.20 20.59
C ALA A 227 -9.25 0.81 21.91
N PRO A 228 -8.54 1.79 22.48
CA PRO A 228 -8.93 2.39 23.76
C PRO A 228 -10.24 3.19 23.61
N ASP A 229 -11.13 3.00 24.58
CA ASP A 229 -12.30 3.86 24.81
C ASP A 229 -11.99 5.02 25.77
N ILE A 230 -10.89 4.89 26.53
CA ILE A 230 -10.43 5.83 27.55
C ILE A 230 -8.92 6.01 27.37
N ILE A 231 -8.48 7.26 27.31
CA ILE A 231 -7.06 7.63 27.25
C ILE A 231 -6.70 8.30 28.56
N ASN A 232 -5.70 7.75 29.26
CA ASN A 232 -5.26 8.23 30.58
C ASN A 232 -3.88 8.87 30.45
N VAL A 233 -3.77 10.12 30.91
CA VAL A 233 -2.49 10.82 31.05
C VAL A 233 -2.40 11.47 32.44
N PRO A 234 -1.20 11.85 32.92
CA PRO A 234 -1.08 12.54 34.20
C PRO A 234 -1.94 13.80 34.26
N GLY A 235 -2.86 13.87 35.22
CA GLY A 235 -3.73 15.04 35.44
C GLY A 235 -5.00 15.09 34.58
N ARG A 236 -5.16 14.18 33.62
CA ARG A 236 -6.30 14.22 32.69
C ARG A 236 -6.70 12.85 32.16
N GLN A 237 -8.00 12.66 32.00
CA GLN A 237 -8.60 11.50 31.37
C GLN A 237 -9.53 11.92 30.25
N TYR A 238 -9.39 11.28 29.10
CA TYR A 238 -10.25 11.47 27.94
C TYR A 238 -11.18 10.27 27.78
N ILE A 239 -12.49 10.52 27.77
CA ILE A 239 -13.49 9.52 27.41
C ILE A 239 -13.86 9.74 25.95
N LEU A 240 -13.77 8.69 25.14
CA LEU A 240 -14.07 8.77 23.71
C LEU A 240 -15.51 8.36 23.42
N ASP A 241 -16.12 8.95 22.39
CA ASP A 241 -17.45 8.53 21.91
C ASP A 241 -17.41 7.16 21.21
N PHE A 242 -16.26 6.80 20.65
CA PHE A 242 -16.00 5.52 19.99
C PHE A 242 -14.56 5.04 20.26
N PRO A 243 -14.32 3.71 20.31
CA PRO A 243 -12.98 3.17 20.48
C PRO A 243 -12.04 3.67 19.38
N LEU A 244 -10.88 4.20 19.78
CA LEU A 244 -9.88 4.70 18.85
C LEU A 244 -9.09 3.54 18.26
N ARG A 245 -9.49 3.07 17.09
CA ARG A 245 -8.86 1.90 16.46
C ARG A 245 -7.43 2.19 16.03
N SER A 246 -6.53 1.35 16.49
CA SER A 246 -5.10 1.36 16.22
C SER A 246 -4.60 -0.06 15.97
N SER A 247 -3.52 -0.17 15.21
CA SER A 247 -2.76 -1.41 15.09
C SER A 247 -1.79 -1.52 16.26
N LEU A 248 -1.68 -2.72 16.84
CA LEU A 248 -0.59 -3.10 17.74
C LEU A 248 0.23 -4.17 17.04
N SER A 249 1.49 -3.86 16.77
CA SER A 249 2.48 -4.81 16.25
C SER A 249 3.66 -4.93 17.22
N LYS A 250 4.42 -6.01 17.07
CA LYS A 250 5.70 -6.19 17.75
C LYS A 250 6.78 -6.38 16.69
N GLU A 251 7.72 -5.45 16.63
CA GLU A 251 8.80 -5.40 15.64
C GLU A 251 10.12 -5.18 16.37
N ASP A 252 11.14 -5.96 16.06
CA ASP A 252 12.49 -5.85 16.63
C ASP A 252 12.54 -5.74 18.17
N GLY A 253 11.67 -6.50 18.85
CA GLY A 253 11.57 -6.50 20.31
C GLY A 253 10.73 -5.37 20.91
N HIS A 254 10.31 -4.39 20.12
CA HIS A 254 9.51 -3.24 20.53
C HIS A 254 8.03 -3.44 20.19
N PHE A 255 7.15 -2.89 21.01
CA PHE A 255 5.72 -2.76 20.71
C PHE A 255 5.48 -1.44 20.00
N ILE A 256 4.72 -1.48 18.91
CA ILE A 256 4.35 -0.32 18.11
C ILE A 256 2.84 -0.21 18.11
N ILE A 257 2.32 0.94 18.55
CA ILE A 257 0.91 1.31 18.43
C ILE A 257 0.81 2.41 17.39
N GLU A 258 0.03 2.18 16.34
CA GLU A 258 -0.19 3.15 15.27
C GLU A 258 -1.68 3.47 15.11
N CYS A 259 -2.01 4.76 15.17
CA CYS A 259 -3.32 5.29 14.84
C CYS A 259 -3.21 6.17 13.60
N GLU A 260 -3.37 5.56 12.42
CA GLU A 260 -3.32 6.25 11.12
C GLU A 260 -4.26 7.47 11.05
N MET A 261 -5.42 7.39 11.71
CA MET A 261 -6.43 8.47 11.68
C MET A 261 -5.93 9.76 12.32
N LEU A 262 -5.04 9.66 13.31
CA LEU A 262 -4.49 10.78 14.06
C LEU A 262 -3.00 11.00 13.79
N ASP A 263 -2.38 10.17 12.95
CA ASP A 263 -0.95 10.19 12.65
C ASP A 263 -0.10 10.02 13.94
N ILE A 264 -0.57 9.14 14.84
CA ILE A 264 0.12 8.82 16.10
C ILE A 264 0.85 7.50 15.91
N VAL A 265 2.15 7.51 16.17
CA VAL A 265 2.98 6.31 16.26
C VAL A 265 3.68 6.32 17.62
N ALA A 266 3.46 5.28 18.40
CA ALA A 266 4.05 5.12 19.72
C ALA A 266 4.83 3.81 19.80
N THR A 267 6.07 3.89 20.29
CA THR A 267 6.98 2.74 20.35
C THR A 267 7.51 2.57 21.77
N GLY A 268 7.39 1.36 22.33
CA GLY A 268 7.91 1.02 23.66
C GLY A 268 8.57 -0.35 23.70
N GLN A 269 9.40 -0.61 24.71
CA GLN A 269 9.97 -1.95 24.97
C GLN A 269 8.90 -2.91 25.51
N THR A 270 7.86 -2.37 26.15
CA THR A 270 6.68 -3.10 26.62
C THR A 270 5.40 -2.51 26.01
N GLU A 271 4.32 -3.29 26.01
CA GLU A 271 3.00 -2.82 25.58
C GLU A 271 2.52 -1.63 26.43
N GLU A 272 2.76 -1.68 27.75
CA GLU A 272 2.43 -0.58 28.68
C GLU A 272 3.24 0.69 28.39
N GLU A 273 4.52 0.57 28.01
CA GLU A 273 5.33 1.71 27.60
C GLU A 273 4.83 2.33 26.29
N ALA A 274 4.51 1.49 25.29
CA ALA A 274 3.94 1.95 24.03
C ALA A 274 2.57 2.63 24.24
N GLU A 275 1.71 2.07 25.08
CA GLU A 275 0.42 2.65 25.44
C GLU A 275 0.59 3.99 26.17
N ASN A 276 1.52 4.10 27.11
CA ASN A 276 1.79 5.36 27.81
C ASN A 276 2.27 6.45 26.85
N ILE A 277 3.15 6.11 25.90
CA ILE A 277 3.61 7.05 24.86
C ILE A 277 2.44 7.43 23.95
N PHE A 278 1.62 6.47 23.53
CA PHE A 278 0.42 6.72 22.73
C PHE A 278 -0.52 7.72 23.43
N ASN A 279 -0.78 7.53 24.72
CA ASN A 279 -1.64 8.40 25.50
C ASN A 279 -1.06 9.82 25.61
N GLN A 280 0.25 9.95 25.79
CA GLN A 280 0.94 11.25 25.82
C GLN A 280 0.87 11.97 24.47
N GLU A 281 1.07 11.26 23.36
CA GLU A 281 0.95 11.84 22.02
C GLU A 281 -0.48 12.31 21.73
N PHE A 282 -1.48 11.52 22.15
CA PHE A 282 -2.88 11.95 22.05
C PHE A 282 -3.15 13.24 22.83
N ASP A 283 -2.67 13.33 24.09
CA ASP A 283 -2.84 14.53 24.92
C ASP A 283 -2.12 15.75 24.32
N TYR A 284 -0.91 15.56 23.80
CA TYR A 284 -0.16 16.62 23.14
C TYR A 284 -0.93 17.18 21.95
N ILE A 285 -1.41 16.31 21.05
CA ILE A 285 -2.14 16.73 19.85
C ILE A 285 -3.47 17.39 20.22
N TYR A 286 -4.23 16.81 21.16
CA TYR A 286 -5.49 17.38 21.64
C TYR A 286 -5.26 18.79 22.22
N THR A 287 -4.30 18.93 23.12
CA THR A 287 -3.99 20.20 23.79
C THR A 287 -3.45 21.24 22.80
N ARG A 288 -2.54 20.83 21.90
CA ARG A 288 -1.93 21.71 20.90
C ARG A 288 -2.97 22.32 19.96
N TYR A 289 -3.91 21.53 19.46
CA TYR A 289 -4.92 22.04 18.54
C TYR A 289 -6.04 22.81 19.25
N ASN A 290 -6.38 22.43 20.48
CA ASN A 290 -7.40 23.16 21.24
C ASN A 290 -6.92 24.48 21.85
N SER A 291 -5.62 24.63 22.11
CA SER A 291 -5.02 25.88 22.60
C SER A 291 -4.91 26.98 21.52
N LEU A 292 -4.92 26.64 20.24
CA LEU A 292 -4.81 27.60 19.14
C LEU A 292 -6.20 28.11 18.67
N PRO A 293 -6.37 29.42 18.47
CA PRO A 293 -7.54 29.99 17.81
C PRO A 293 -7.73 29.46 16.37
N GLU A 294 -8.96 29.29 15.91
CA GLU A 294 -9.24 28.70 14.59
C GLU A 294 -8.60 29.48 13.43
N ASN A 295 -8.48 30.80 13.55
CA ASN A 295 -7.87 31.66 12.55
C ASN A 295 -6.33 31.53 12.45
N GLN A 296 -5.70 30.83 13.39
CA GLN A 296 -4.26 30.53 13.36
C GLN A 296 -3.98 29.13 12.82
N LEU A 297 -5.01 28.34 12.53
CA LEU A 297 -4.88 26.99 12.00
C LEU A 297 -5.01 26.99 10.48
N SER A 298 -4.18 26.20 9.80
CA SER A 298 -4.40 25.91 8.40
C SER A 298 -5.73 25.15 8.23
N VAL A 299 -6.30 25.17 7.02
CA VAL A 299 -7.54 24.44 6.71
C VAL A 299 -7.42 22.95 7.09
N ARG A 300 -6.24 22.34 6.94
CA ARG A 300 -5.95 20.97 7.36
C ARG A 300 -6.03 20.82 8.88
N LEU A 301 -5.32 21.67 9.62
CA LEU A 301 -5.28 21.59 11.09
C LEU A 301 -6.64 21.87 11.72
N LEU A 302 -7.44 22.75 11.11
CA LEU A 302 -8.82 22.99 11.54
C LEU A 302 -9.69 21.73 11.40
N LYS A 303 -9.52 20.95 10.32
CA LYS A 303 -10.22 19.67 10.14
C LYS A 303 -9.78 18.64 11.19
N VAL A 304 -8.48 18.56 11.48
CA VAL A 304 -7.95 17.66 12.51
C VAL A 304 -8.46 18.04 13.90
N LYS A 305 -8.45 19.34 14.25
CA LYS A 305 -9.06 19.85 15.49
C LYS A 305 -10.53 19.43 15.62
N LYS A 306 -11.33 19.66 14.57
CA LYS A 306 -12.75 19.29 14.55
C LYS A 306 -12.96 17.78 14.69
N PHE A 307 -12.12 16.99 14.04
CA PHE A 307 -12.18 15.53 14.12
C PHE A 307 -11.84 15.01 15.52
N ILE A 308 -10.75 15.49 16.13
CA ILE A 308 -10.36 15.12 17.49
C ILE A 308 -11.44 15.49 18.51
N ASN A 309 -12.03 16.68 18.37
CA ASN A 309 -13.13 17.11 19.25
C ASN A 309 -14.44 16.33 19.02
N LEU A 310 -14.59 15.64 17.89
CA LEU A 310 -15.68 14.70 17.65
C LEU A 310 -15.40 13.33 18.31
N LEU A 311 -14.13 12.96 18.48
CA LEU A 311 -13.75 11.71 19.15
C LEU A 311 -13.91 11.81 20.66
N VAL A 312 -13.57 12.95 21.26
CA VAL A 312 -13.59 13.16 22.70
C VAL A 312 -14.98 13.54 23.18
N LYS A 313 -15.64 12.61 23.88
CA LYS A 313 -16.92 12.83 24.54
C LYS A 313 -16.80 13.73 25.76
N GLN A 314 -15.77 13.49 26.57
CA GLN A 314 -15.57 14.18 27.83
C GLN A 314 -14.08 14.21 28.20
N VAL A 315 -13.66 15.33 28.78
CA VAL A 315 -12.36 15.49 29.45
C VAL A 315 -12.61 15.60 30.95
N ILE A 316 -11.92 14.78 31.74
CA ILE A 316 -11.93 14.80 33.19
C ILE A 316 -10.54 15.21 33.66
N GLU A 317 -10.46 16.29 34.44
CA GLU A 317 -9.22 16.68 35.12
C GLU A 317 -9.12 15.88 36.42
N VAL A 318 -8.00 15.18 36.63
CA VAL A 318 -7.78 14.21 37.73
C VAL A 318 -6.69 14.69 38.66
#